data_AF-A0A3P7N527-F1
#
_entry.id   AF-A0A3P7N527-F1
#
_cell.length_a   1.000
_cell.length_b   1.000
_cell.length_c   1.000
_cell.angle_alpha   90.00
_cell.angle_beta   90.00
_cell.angle_gamma   90.00
#
_symmetry.space_group_name_H-M   'P 1'
#
loop_
_entity.id
_entity.type
_entity.pdbx_description
1 polymer ?
#
loop_
_entity_poly.entity_id
_entity_poly.type
_entity_poly.pdbx_seq_one_letter_code
_entity_poly.pdbx_strand_id
1 'polypeptide(L)'
;MADSMRTHGLGVLNTSVNRTYQLLRSKFAVFNQLLKDEHIHAQLQKDIRHFHENLETLKKLYPPKRAEQFNRAFSQLNAQEGEPTYMDRFRMLVTQVGKLALILEVKCTLL
;
A
#
# COMPACT_ATOMS: atom_id res chain seq x y z
N MET A 1 1.55 -4.10 42.67
CA MET A 1 2.35 -3.98 41.42
C MET A 1 1.55 -4.30 40.15
N ALA A 2 0.32 -4.83 40.25
CA ALA A 2 -0.54 -5.12 39.09
C ALA A 2 -1.21 -3.88 38.46
N ASP A 3 -1.56 -2.87 39.26
CA ASP A 3 -2.22 -1.65 38.71
C ASP A 3 -1.29 -0.77 37.89
N SER A 4 0.01 -0.73 38.20
CA SER A 4 0.98 0.07 37.43
C SER A 4 1.15 -0.47 36.00
N MET A 5 1.15 -1.79 35.79
CA MET A 5 1.11 -2.38 34.44
C MET A 5 -0.22 -2.16 33.74
N ARG A 6 -1.34 -2.09 34.49
CA ARG A 6 -2.68 -1.87 33.91
C ARG A 6 -2.82 -0.45 33.38
N THR A 7 -2.39 0.56 34.13
CA THR A 7 -2.40 1.97 33.66
C THR A 7 -1.25 2.32 32.71
N HIS A 8 -0.02 1.84 32.96
CA HIS A 8 1.12 2.10 32.08
C HIS A 8 1.03 1.29 30.78
N GLY A 9 0.54 0.05 30.84
CA GLY A 9 0.26 -0.78 29.68
C GLY A 9 -0.80 -0.16 28.77
N LEU A 10 -1.91 0.36 29.31
CA LEU A 10 -2.93 1.06 28.53
C LEU A 10 -2.40 2.36 27.89
N GLY A 11 -1.57 3.11 28.60
CA GLY A 11 -0.90 4.31 28.08
C GLY A 11 0.10 4.00 26.96
N VAL A 12 0.87 2.92 27.09
CA VAL A 12 1.81 2.41 26.08
C VAL A 12 1.05 1.89 24.85
N LEU A 13 -0.11 1.25 25.03
CA LEU A 13 -0.95 0.82 23.93
C LEU A 13 -1.57 2.00 23.19
N ASN A 14 -2.12 2.99 23.90
CA ASN A 14 -2.71 4.16 23.27
C ASN A 14 -1.66 4.98 22.49
N THR A 15 -0.46 5.16 23.06
CA THR A 15 0.66 5.79 22.34
C THR A 15 1.19 4.95 21.18
N SER A 16 1.24 3.61 21.32
CA SER A 16 1.65 2.70 20.24
C SER A 16 0.64 2.69 19.10
N VAL A 17 -0.65 2.61 19.40
CA VAL A 17 -1.76 2.70 18.45
C VAL A 17 -1.70 4.05 17.72
N ASN A 18 -1.59 5.16 18.45
CA ASN A 18 -1.45 6.49 17.86
C ASN A 18 -0.19 6.62 16.97
N ARG A 19 0.96 6.08 17.41
CA ARG A 19 2.18 6.04 16.59
C ARG A 19 1.99 5.22 15.31
N THR A 20 1.33 4.07 15.40
CA THR A 20 1.00 3.24 14.24
C THR A 20 0.09 3.97 13.27
N TYR A 21 -0.96 4.64 13.76
CA TYR A 21 -1.83 5.48 12.93
C TYR A 21 -1.08 6.64 12.26
N GLN A 22 -0.20 7.33 12.99
CA GLN A 22 0.61 8.41 12.42
C GLN A 22 1.59 7.91 11.36
N LEU A 23 2.21 6.75 11.59
CA LEU A 23 3.12 6.13 10.63
C LEU A 23 2.36 5.69 9.38
N LEU A 24 1.17 5.10 9.56
CA LEU A 24 0.29 4.75 8.46
C LEU A 24 -0.12 5.98 7.65
N ARG A 25 -0.53 7.06 8.32
CA ARG A 25 -0.89 8.33 7.68
C ARG A 25 0.26 8.93 6.87
N SER A 26 1.47 8.95 7.43
CA SER A 26 2.67 9.44 6.74
C SER A 26 2.99 8.59 5.49
N LYS A 27 2.92 7.27 5.62
CA LYS A 27 3.14 6.34 4.51
C LYS A 27 2.09 6.47 3.41
N PHE A 28 0.82 6.64 3.78
CA PHE A 28 -0.26 6.93 2.84
C PHE A 28 -0.13 8.30 2.16
N ALA A 29 0.41 9.31 2.85
CA ALA A 29 0.65 10.62 2.25
C ALA A 29 1.69 10.54 1.12
N VAL A 30 2.80 9.84 1.36
CA VAL A 30 3.82 9.56 0.34
C VAL A 30 3.22 8.79 -0.83
N PHE A 31 2.39 7.78 -0.54
CA PHE A 31 1.70 7.01 -1.58
C PHE A 31 0.72 7.87 -2.40
N ASN A 32 -0.05 8.75 -1.76
CA ASN A 32 -0.98 9.64 -2.43
C ASN A 32 -0.26 10.65 -3.33
N GLN A 33 0.90 11.16 -2.91
CA GLN A 33 1.74 12.00 -3.76
C GLN A 33 2.26 11.23 -4.97
N LEU A 34 2.64 9.96 -4.78
CA LEU A 34 3.04 9.04 -5.84
C LEU A 34 1.90 8.74 -6.83
N LEU A 35 0.67 8.53 -6.37
CA LEU A 35 -0.50 8.33 -7.24
C LEU A 35 -0.88 9.57 -8.05
N LYS A 36 -0.51 10.76 -7.59
CA LYS A 36 -0.71 12.02 -8.30
C LYS A 36 0.35 12.27 -9.37
N ASP A 37 1.36 11.41 -9.48
CA ASP A 37 2.30 11.47 -10.59
C ASP A 37 1.56 11.30 -11.91
N GLU A 38 1.76 12.26 -12.82
CA GLU A 38 1.03 12.33 -14.08
C GLU A 38 1.29 11.10 -14.97
N HIS A 39 2.52 10.56 -14.96
CA HIS A 39 2.88 9.39 -15.75
C HIS A 39 2.19 8.13 -15.25
N ILE A 40 2.10 7.96 -13.92
CA ILE A 40 1.37 6.87 -13.28
C ILE A 40 -0.12 6.98 -13.58
N HIS A 41 -0.69 8.17 -13.40
CA HIS A 41 -2.10 8.41 -13.64
C HIS A 41 -2.48 8.18 -15.13
N ALA A 42 -1.68 8.68 -16.06
CA ALA A 42 -1.89 8.48 -17.49
C ALA A 42 -1.83 7.00 -17.89
N GLN A 43 -0.89 6.24 -17.33
CA GLN A 43 -0.77 4.80 -17.60
C GLN A 43 -1.95 4.02 -17.02
N LEU A 44 -2.41 4.35 -15.81
CA LEU A 44 -3.61 3.75 -15.21
C LEU A 44 -4.86 4.05 -16.05
N GLN A 45 -5.04 5.30 -16.48
CA GLN A 45 -6.19 5.68 -17.30
C GLN A 45 -6.23 4.95 -18.65
N LYS A 46 -5.09 4.76 -19.31
CA LYS A 46 -5.01 3.97 -20.55
C LYS A 46 -5.52 2.55 -20.34
N ASP A 47 -5.19 1.98 -19.19
CA ASP A 47 -5.51 0.60 -18.88
C ASP A 47 -6.97 0.42 -18.46
N ILE A 48 -7.51 1.38 -17.69
CA ILE A 48 -8.93 1.45 -17.35
C ILE A 48 -9.79 1.60 -18.61
N ARG A 49 -9.41 2.49 -19.55
CA ARG A 49 -10.14 2.67 -20.82
C ARG A 49 -10.21 1.36 -21.60
N HIS A 50 -9.05 0.72 -21.80
CA HIS A 50 -9.00 -0.56 -22.51
C HIS A 50 -9.82 -1.66 -21.82
N PHE A 51 -9.80 -1.73 -20.49
CA PHE A 51 -10.58 -2.73 -19.75
C PHE A 51 -12.09 -2.53 -19.96
N HIS A 52 -12.57 -1.28 -19.93
CA HIS A 52 -13.97 -0.97 -20.17
C HIS A 52 -14.38 -1.21 -21.63
N GLU A 53 -13.52 -0.86 -22.60
CA GLU A 53 -13.79 -1.08 -24.03
C GLU A 53 -13.87 -2.56 -24.40
N ASN A 54 -13.18 -3.44 -23.66
CA ASN A 54 -13.09 -4.86 -23.95
C ASN A 54 -13.79 -5.74 -22.90
N LEU A 55 -14.66 -5.16 -22.08
CA LEU A 55 -15.20 -5.78 -20.87
C LEU A 55 -15.98 -7.09 -21.16
N GLU A 56 -16.75 -7.09 -22.24
CA GLU A 56 -17.50 -8.23 -22.74
C GLU A 56 -16.56 -9.34 -23.25
N THR A 57 -15.59 -8.96 -24.09
CA THR A 57 -14.60 -9.85 -24.70
C THR A 57 -13.68 -10.49 -23.66
N LEU A 58 -13.38 -9.74 -22.61
CA LEU A 58 -12.53 -10.15 -21.50
C LEU A 58 -13.27 -10.97 -20.44
N LYS A 59 -14.60 -11.16 -20.57
CA LYS A 59 -15.44 -11.80 -19.55
C LYS A 59 -15.27 -11.18 -18.17
N LYS A 60 -15.06 -9.85 -18.11
CA LYS A 60 -14.76 -9.10 -16.89
C LYS A 60 -13.47 -9.54 -16.16
N LEU A 61 -12.57 -10.26 -16.83
CA LEU A 61 -11.29 -10.69 -16.28
C LEU A 61 -10.15 -9.84 -16.85
N TYR A 62 -9.24 -9.42 -15.98
CA TYR A 62 -8.06 -8.68 -16.43
C TYR A 62 -7.00 -9.67 -16.98
N PRO A 63 -6.60 -9.57 -18.26
CA PRO A 63 -5.80 -10.61 -18.90
C PRO A 63 -4.33 -10.59 -18.43
N PRO A 64 -3.69 -11.75 -18.24
CA PRO A 64 -2.34 -11.85 -17.67
C PRO A 64 -1.26 -11.18 -18.54
N LYS A 65 -1.37 -11.29 -19.88
CA LYS A 65 -0.45 -10.60 -20.81
C LYS A 65 -0.46 -9.08 -20.62
N ARG A 66 -1.62 -8.51 -20.29
CA ARG A 66 -1.77 -7.07 -20.02
C ARG A 66 -1.16 -6.70 -18.68
N ALA A 67 -1.31 -7.55 -17.65
CA ALA A 67 -0.66 -7.38 -16.35
C ALA A 67 0.87 -7.30 -16.49
N GLU A 68 1.47 -8.14 -17.34
CA GLU A 68 2.91 -8.07 -17.60
C GLU A 68 3.31 -6.79 -18.34
N GLN A 69 2.55 -6.37 -19.35
CA GLN A 69 2.80 -5.12 -20.06
C GLN A 69 2.69 -3.91 -19.14
N PHE A 70 1.69 -3.92 -18.26
CA PHE A 70 1.47 -2.92 -17.23
C PHE A 70 2.68 -2.85 -16.27
N ASN A 71 3.11 -3.99 -15.72
CA ASN A 71 4.30 -4.03 -14.85
C ASN A 71 5.56 -3.53 -15.56
N ARG A 72 5.78 -3.92 -16.82
CA ARG A 72 6.92 -3.43 -17.62
C ARG A 72 6.87 -1.92 -17.82
N ALA A 73 5.71 -1.36 -18.14
CA ALA A 73 5.54 0.08 -18.30
C ALA A 73 5.86 0.83 -17.00
N PHE A 74 5.38 0.34 -15.85
CA PHE A 74 5.65 0.93 -14.54
C PHE A 74 7.12 0.84 -14.10
N SER A 75 7.82 -0.22 -14.48
CA SER A 75 9.27 -0.32 -14.26
C SER A 75 10.05 0.69 -15.09
N GLN A 76 9.59 1.00 -16.31
CA GLN A 76 10.24 1.99 -17.19
C GLN A 76 10.03 3.44 -16.73
N LEU A 77 8.93 3.74 -16.04
CA LEU A 77 8.64 5.07 -15.51
C LEU A 77 9.57 5.50 -14.36
N ASN A 78 10.31 4.58 -13.74
CA ASN A 78 11.20 4.87 -12.60
C ASN A 78 12.66 4.52 -12.90
N ALA A 79 13.17 4.98 -14.06
CA ALA A 79 14.54 4.72 -14.51
C ALA A 79 15.61 5.54 -13.77
N GLN A 80 15.54 5.64 -12.43
CA GLN A 80 16.70 6.01 -11.62
C GLN A 80 17.44 4.73 -11.23
N GLU A 81 18.68 4.58 -11.68
CA GLU A 81 19.52 3.42 -11.38
C GLU A 81 19.61 3.18 -9.87
N GLY A 82 19.24 1.97 -9.44
CA GLY A 82 19.33 1.54 -8.03
C GLY A 82 18.10 1.82 -7.17
N GLU A 83 17.10 2.58 -7.66
CA GLU A 83 15.87 2.79 -6.91
C GLU A 83 14.84 1.66 -7.09
N PRO A 84 14.10 1.26 -6.03
CA PRO A 84 13.04 0.26 -6.15
C PRO A 84 11.92 0.78 -7.05
N THR A 85 11.39 -0.09 -7.91
CA THR A 85 10.30 0.25 -8.83
C THR A 85 9.08 0.76 -8.08
N TYR A 86 8.18 1.45 -8.79
CA TYR A 86 6.88 1.82 -8.23
C TYR A 86 6.17 0.64 -7.57
N MET A 87 6.15 -0.52 -8.25
CA MET A 87 5.50 -1.73 -7.74
C MET A 87 6.18 -2.28 -6.50
N ASP A 88 7.51 -2.17 -6.40
CA ASP A 88 8.23 -2.56 -5.20
C ASP A 88 7.96 -1.62 -4.03
N ARG A 89 7.91 -0.30 -4.26
CA ARG A 89 7.50 0.68 -3.25
C ARG A 89 6.09 0.40 -2.74
N PHE A 90 5.17 0.09 -3.65
CA PHE A 90 3.80 -0.28 -3.30
C PHE A 90 3.74 -1.58 -2.49
N ARG A 91 4.49 -2.62 -2.90
CA ARG A 91 4.58 -3.88 -2.14
C ARG A 91 5.16 -3.67 -0.74
N MET A 92 6.22 -2.88 -0.61
CA MET A 92 6.80 -2.52 0.68
C MET A 92 5.79 -1.79 1.56
N LEU A 93 5.05 -0.84 0.99
CA LEU A 93 3.98 -0.12 1.68
C LEU A 93 2.93 -1.10 2.22
N VAL A 94 2.31 -1.91 1.36
CA VAL A 94 1.27 -2.87 1.75
C VAL A 94 1.80 -3.85 2.79
N THR A 95 3.04 -4.30 2.65
CA THR A 95 3.69 -5.20 3.62
C THR A 95 3.89 -4.51 4.98
N GLN A 96 4.35 -3.26 5.00
CA GLN A 96 4.51 -2.50 6.24
C GLN A 96 3.16 -2.27 6.92
N VAL A 97 2.12 -1.90 6.16
CA VAL A 97 0.76 -1.75 6.68
C VAL A 97 0.24 -3.07 7.24
N GLY A 98 0.37 -4.17 6.51
CA GLY A 98 -0.07 -5.50 6.96
C GLY A 98 0.63 -5.96 8.24
N LYS A 99 1.95 -5.74 8.34
CA LYS A 99 2.70 -6.02 9.58
C LYS A 99 2.18 -5.21 10.76
N LEU A 100 1.90 -3.92 10.55
CA LEU A 100 1.40 -3.05 11.60
C LEU A 100 -0.02 -3.42 12.03
N ALA A 101 -0.91 -3.73 11.09
CA ALA A 101 -2.26 -4.20 11.36
C ALA A 101 -2.22 -5.52 12.16
N LEU A 102 -1.39 -6.48 11.76
CA LEU A 102 -1.22 -7.74 12.46
C LEU A 102 -0.67 -7.54 13.88
N ILE A 103 0.31 -6.65 14.08
CA ILE A 103 0.85 -6.34 15.41
C ILE A 103 -0.23 -5.73 16.31
N LEU A 104 -1.10 -4.86 15.77
CA LEU A 104 -2.22 -4.30 16.51
C LEU A 104 -3.23 -5.39 16.89
N GLU A 105 -3.57 -6.28 15.97
CA GLU A 105 -4.53 -7.37 16.19
C GLU A 105 -4.02 -8.39 17.22
N VAL A 106 -2.76 -8.83 17.10
CA VAL A 106 -2.13 -9.77 18.04
C VAL A 106 -1.93 -9.15 19.42
N LYS A 107 -1.54 -7.87 19.52
CA LYS A 107 -1.42 -7.18 20.82
C LYS A 107 -2.77 -6.88 21.48
N CYS A 108 -3.82 -6.60 20.70
CA CYS A 108 -5.18 -6.44 21.23
C CYS A 108 -5.80 -7.77 21.67
N THR A 109 -5.40 -8.90 21.08
CA THR A 109 -5.94 -10.24 21.42
C THR A 109 -5.27 -10.82 22.68
N LEU A 110 -4.07 -10.33 23.04
CA LEU A 110 -3.31 -10.75 24.24
C LEU A 110 -3.63 -9.91 25.50
N LEU A 111 -4.65 -9.05 25.45
CA LEU A 111 -5.18 -8.24 26.55
C LEU A 111 -6.65 -8.53 26.79
#